data_AF-A0A9C9Z7E4-F1
#
_entry.id   AF-A0A9C9Z7E4-F1
#
_cell.length_a   1.000
_cell.length_b   1.000
_cell.length_c   1.000
_cell.angle_alpha   90.00
_cell.angle_beta   90.00
_cell.angle_gamma   90.00
#
_symmetry.space_group_name_H-M   'P 1'
#
loop_
_entity.id
_entity.type
_entity.pdbx_description
1 polymer ?
#
loop_
_entity_poly.entity_id
_entity_poly.type
_entity_poly.pdbx_seq_one_letter_code
_entity_poly.pdbx_strand_id
1 'polypeptide(L)'
;MANAIALPTPPMTAPQSSPIQAGAPVSLFMSNGQKLEGELIAFDNQNNLISITRKGHSQSIDFDMGDIKAMQLNTPSAWIPDYSLQKQDSGAIDTPNPCQPFVIEFQDHSKLQGETFGSRVDSCGLHLFKKCADSQYIHIFIPHGAIGKQSLGEPLGDILVQEDSVSREEVENAAEEQTLTRGKPLGDYLVGQKVVNAKQLAEALQRQKAMPQMRLGEILTSEKMISEAQLEEALEEQKTKRKMPLGEILVSKKLVSRPQIQQALAKKVGIPFVHIKEFQILPATIQLVPEDLVFDHRVVPLYEFSDKLAIAMENPLDFKALENLQFRTNKYIEPVMATAEDIDAAIHMYYKTDAGVLDDIEEEEEEAAAALD
;
A
#
# COMPACT_ATOMS: atom_id res chain seq x y z
N MET A 1 -10.01 -19.93 29.96
CA MET A 1 -8.76 -19.16 29.78
C MET A 1 -9.14 -17.96 28.92
N ALA A 2 -8.89 -16.74 29.36
CA ALA A 2 -9.22 -15.56 28.54
C ALA A 2 -8.34 -15.58 27.29
N ASN A 3 -8.96 -15.52 26.11
CA ASN A 3 -8.21 -15.43 24.85
C ASN A 3 -7.47 -14.09 24.83
N ALA A 4 -6.20 -14.13 24.44
CA ALA A 4 -5.43 -12.91 24.19
C ALA A 4 -6.00 -12.21 22.95
N ILE A 5 -6.18 -10.90 23.04
CA ILE A 5 -6.57 -10.04 21.93
C ILE A 5 -5.29 -9.45 21.36
N ALA A 6 -5.04 -9.72 20.07
CA ALA A 6 -3.87 -9.24 19.36
C ALA A 6 -4.03 -7.76 19.02
N LEU A 7 -3.67 -6.90 19.98
CA LEU A 7 -3.56 -5.45 19.79
C LEU A 7 -2.08 -5.05 19.80
N PRO A 8 -1.66 -4.09 18.97
CA PRO A 8 -0.25 -3.69 18.89
C PRO A 8 0.22 -3.02 20.16
N THR A 9 1.52 -3.10 20.42
CA THR A 9 2.19 -2.49 21.57
C THR A 9 2.86 -1.18 21.15
N PRO A 10 3.15 -0.27 22.10
CA PRO A 10 3.82 0.99 21.80
C PRO A 10 5.18 0.76 21.14
N PRO A 11 5.67 1.70 20.30
CA PRO A 11 7.02 1.62 19.78
C PRO A 11 8.06 1.62 20.90
N MET A 12 9.23 1.02 20.60
CA MET A 12 10.34 0.89 21.53
C MET A 12 9.97 0.23 22.87
N THR A 13 8.96 -0.66 22.87
CA THR A 13 8.57 -1.44 24.04
C THR A 13 9.30 -2.78 24.03
N ALA A 14 9.82 -3.22 25.18
CA ALA A 14 10.46 -4.52 25.31
C ALA A 14 9.50 -5.67 24.94
N PRO A 15 9.98 -6.81 24.41
CA PRO A 15 9.15 -7.93 23.96
C PRO A 15 8.22 -8.57 25.02
N GLN A 16 8.34 -8.17 26.30
CA GLN A 16 7.61 -8.74 27.43
C GLN A 16 6.31 -7.99 27.79
N SER A 17 5.81 -7.07 26.96
CA SER A 17 4.51 -6.44 27.22
C SER A 17 3.38 -7.47 27.19
N SER A 18 2.68 -7.64 28.30
CA SER A 18 1.55 -8.57 28.42
C SER A 18 0.48 -8.28 27.36
N PRO A 19 0.00 -9.28 26.61
CA PRO A 19 -1.06 -9.08 25.64
C PRO A 19 -2.35 -8.65 26.35
N ILE A 20 -3.15 -7.80 25.69
CA ILE A 20 -4.45 -7.38 26.18
C ILE A 20 -5.36 -8.61 26.23
N GLN A 21 -5.99 -8.86 27.37
CA GLN A 21 -6.85 -10.02 27.56
C GLN A 21 -8.31 -9.68 27.22
N ALA A 22 -9.03 -10.66 26.67
CA ALA A 22 -10.48 -10.59 26.58
C ALA A 22 -11.10 -10.34 27.96
N GLY A 23 -12.08 -9.44 28.03
CA GLY A 23 -12.62 -8.90 29.28
C GLY A 23 -12.09 -7.52 29.65
N ALA A 24 -11.13 -6.96 28.90
CA ALA A 24 -10.58 -5.63 29.21
C ALA A 24 -11.66 -4.53 29.13
N PRO A 25 -11.83 -3.69 30.16
CA PRO A 25 -12.79 -2.59 30.13
C PRO A 25 -12.50 -1.63 28.97
N VAL A 26 -13.51 -1.35 28.14
CA VAL A 26 -13.38 -0.56 26.91
C VAL A 26 -14.52 0.45 26.78
N SER A 27 -14.20 1.58 26.15
CA SER A 27 -15.17 2.56 25.69
C SER A 27 -15.13 2.67 24.16
N LEU A 28 -16.28 2.52 23.51
CA LEU A 28 -16.47 2.84 22.10
C LEU A 28 -17.14 4.20 21.97
N PHE A 29 -16.50 5.10 21.22
CA PHE A 29 -17.06 6.36 20.81
C PHE A 29 -17.61 6.16 19.40
N MET A 30 -18.93 6.15 19.25
CA MET A 30 -19.59 5.98 17.97
C MET A 30 -19.48 7.24 17.11
N SER A 31 -19.53 7.11 15.79
CA SER A 31 -19.49 8.24 14.85
C SER A 31 -20.69 9.19 15.00
N ASN A 32 -21.81 8.70 15.55
CA ASN A 32 -22.98 9.51 15.89
C ASN A 32 -22.87 10.26 17.24
N GLY A 33 -21.72 10.19 17.91
CA GLY A 33 -21.45 10.85 19.20
C GLY A 33 -21.88 10.05 20.43
N GLN A 34 -22.51 8.88 20.29
CA GLN A 34 -22.84 8.01 21.43
C GLN A 34 -21.57 7.37 22.02
N LYS A 35 -21.51 7.28 23.34
CA LYS A 35 -20.46 6.53 24.05
C LYS A 35 -21.03 5.23 24.60
N LEU A 36 -20.39 4.12 24.28
CA LEU A 36 -20.73 2.79 24.79
C LEU A 36 -19.60 2.28 25.67
N GLU A 37 -19.95 1.62 26.77
CA GLU A 37 -19.00 1.02 27.70
C GLU A 37 -19.28 -0.47 27.87
N GLY A 38 -18.20 -1.24 27.97
CA GLY A 38 -18.29 -2.69 28.06
C GLY A 38 -16.94 -3.33 28.31
N GLU A 39 -16.87 -4.62 28.04
CA GLU A 39 -15.66 -5.42 28.08
C GLU A 39 -15.31 -5.86 26.66
N LEU A 40 -14.05 -5.69 26.27
CA LEU A 40 -13.58 -6.06 24.94
C LEU A 40 -13.47 -7.58 24.85
N ILE A 41 -14.18 -8.17 23.90
CA ILE A 41 -14.17 -9.62 23.64
C ILE A 41 -13.26 -9.95 22.47
N ALA A 42 -13.32 -9.17 21.40
CA ALA A 42 -12.50 -9.36 20.22
C ALA A 42 -12.22 -8.05 19.50
N PHE A 43 -11.06 -8.01 18.82
CA PHE A 43 -10.68 -6.98 17.87
C PHE A 43 -10.28 -7.71 16.59
N ASP A 44 -11.15 -7.69 15.59
CA ASP A 44 -10.98 -8.42 14.34
C ASP A 44 -10.66 -7.43 13.20
N ASN A 45 -9.36 -7.31 12.93
CA ASN A 45 -8.83 -6.45 11.89
C ASN A 45 -9.17 -6.96 10.47
N GLN A 46 -9.40 -8.27 10.29
CA GLN A 46 -9.70 -8.84 8.97
C GLN A 46 -11.13 -8.56 8.55
N ASN A 47 -12.07 -8.65 9.50
CA ASN A 47 -13.48 -8.40 9.25
C ASN A 47 -13.92 -6.98 9.59
N ASN A 48 -13.01 -6.11 10.03
CA ASN A 48 -13.28 -4.73 10.43
C ASN A 48 -14.32 -4.66 11.57
N LEU A 49 -14.25 -5.59 12.53
CA LEU A 49 -15.22 -5.73 13.62
C LEU A 49 -14.57 -5.59 14.99
N ILE A 50 -15.30 -4.94 15.92
CA ILE A 50 -14.98 -4.90 17.34
C ILE A 50 -16.14 -5.49 18.12
N SER A 51 -15.86 -6.52 18.92
CA SER A 51 -16.86 -7.20 19.72
C SER A 51 -16.73 -6.78 21.18
N ILE A 52 -17.81 -6.26 21.78
CA ILE A 52 -17.85 -5.93 23.21
C ILE A 52 -19.06 -6.56 23.90
N THR A 53 -18.92 -6.91 25.17
CA THR A 53 -20.04 -7.21 26.08
C THR A 53 -20.42 -5.96 26.84
N ARG A 54 -21.70 -5.56 26.78
CA ARG A 54 -22.20 -4.42 27.58
C ARG A 54 -22.40 -4.83 29.02
N LYS A 55 -22.21 -3.87 29.93
CA LYS A 55 -22.47 -4.05 31.37
C LYS A 55 -23.93 -4.49 31.59
N GLY A 56 -24.12 -5.69 32.15
CA GLY A 56 -25.45 -6.28 32.39
C GLY A 56 -26.01 -7.15 31.26
N HIS A 57 -25.27 -7.33 30.16
CA HIS A 57 -25.64 -8.21 29.05
C HIS A 57 -24.65 -9.37 28.93
N SER A 58 -25.15 -10.59 28.66
CA SER A 58 -24.33 -11.80 28.59
C SER A 58 -23.83 -12.13 27.17
N GLN A 59 -24.35 -11.45 26.15
CA GLN A 59 -23.97 -11.64 24.75
C GLN A 59 -23.06 -10.50 24.28
N SER A 60 -22.06 -10.85 23.48
CA SER A 60 -21.23 -9.88 22.76
C SER A 60 -22.05 -9.22 21.65
N ILE A 61 -21.74 -7.95 21.40
CA ILE A 61 -22.29 -7.16 20.29
C ILE A 61 -21.10 -6.77 19.42
N ASP A 62 -21.25 -7.01 18.13
CA ASP A 62 -20.24 -6.66 17.13
C ASP A 62 -20.55 -5.29 16.54
N PHE A 63 -19.50 -4.48 16.39
CA PHE A 63 -19.55 -3.14 15.81
C PHE A 63 -18.59 -3.08 14.62
N ASP A 64 -19.08 -2.58 13.48
CA ASP A 64 -18.21 -2.23 12.37
C ASP A 64 -17.30 -1.06 12.79
N MET A 65 -16.00 -1.15 12.51
CA MET A 65 -15.07 -0.09 12.87
C MET A 65 -15.36 1.20 12.09
N GLY A 66 -16.03 1.17 10.95
CA GLY A 66 -16.49 2.36 10.23
C GLY A 66 -17.58 3.15 10.96
N ASP A 67 -18.35 2.49 11.83
CA ASP A 67 -19.41 3.12 12.63
C ASP A 67 -18.88 3.76 13.92
N ILE A 68 -17.61 3.55 14.24
CA ILE A 68 -16.97 4.13 15.41
C ILE A 68 -16.03 5.26 15.02
N LYS A 69 -15.94 6.24 15.92
CA LYS A 69 -14.97 7.31 15.89
C LYS A 69 -13.66 6.90 16.57
N ALA A 70 -13.74 6.17 17.68
CA ALA A 70 -12.59 5.65 18.40
C ALA A 70 -12.98 4.53 19.37
N MET A 71 -12.03 3.63 19.66
CA MET A 71 -12.08 2.68 20.77
C MET A 71 -10.99 3.06 21.77
N GLN A 72 -11.29 3.05 23.07
CA GLN A 72 -10.35 3.31 24.15
C GLN A 72 -10.36 2.19 25.18
N LEU A 73 -9.20 1.63 25.50
CA LEU A 73 -9.05 0.75 26.66
C LEU A 73 -8.99 1.58 27.93
N ASN A 74 -9.90 1.31 28.87
CA ASN A 74 -10.05 2.11 30.08
C ASN A 74 -9.05 1.74 31.18
N THR A 75 -8.29 0.66 30.99
CA THR A 75 -7.24 0.24 31.93
C THR A 75 -5.89 0.70 31.41
N PRO A 76 -5.19 1.59 32.15
CA PRO A 76 -3.82 1.97 31.82
C PRO A 76 -2.90 0.77 31.76
N SER A 77 -2.02 0.74 30.75
CA SER A 77 -0.98 -0.27 30.58
C SER A 77 0.38 0.34 30.89
N ALA A 78 1.28 -0.47 31.45
CA ALA A 78 2.65 -0.06 31.71
C ALA A 78 3.43 -0.02 30.39
N TRP A 79 4.16 1.07 30.15
CA TRP A 79 5.14 1.17 29.08
C TRP A 79 6.51 0.75 29.62
N ILE A 80 7.14 -0.21 28.96
CA ILE A 80 8.46 -0.73 29.34
C ILE A 80 9.42 -0.46 28.19
N PRO A 81 10.29 0.56 28.28
CA PRO A 81 11.25 0.87 27.22
C PRO A 81 12.20 -0.29 26.95
N ASP A 82 12.44 -0.57 25.66
CA ASP A 82 13.49 -1.47 25.21
C ASP A 82 14.81 -0.69 25.06
N TYR A 83 15.70 -0.86 26.05
CA TYR A 83 17.01 -0.23 26.06
C TYR A 83 18.05 -0.96 25.19
N SER A 84 17.72 -2.13 24.62
CA SER A 84 18.68 -2.94 23.87
C SER A 84 19.09 -2.35 22.50
N LEU A 85 18.36 -1.35 22.01
CA LEU A 85 18.63 -0.65 20.75
C LEU A 85 19.61 0.53 20.88
N GLN A 86 20.18 0.78 22.07
CA GLN A 86 21.17 1.83 22.29
C GLN A 86 22.55 1.41 21.74
N LYS A 87 22.78 1.62 20.44
CA LYS A 87 24.16 1.66 19.93
C LYS A 87 24.84 2.96 20.36
N GLN A 88 26.04 2.81 20.91
CA GLN A 88 27.01 3.86 21.22
C GLN A 88 27.28 4.71 19.96
N ASP A 89 26.95 6.00 20.01
CA ASP A 89 27.83 7.10 19.58
C ASP A 89 27.06 8.43 19.60
N SER A 90 27.36 9.24 20.62
CA SER A 90 27.34 10.71 20.68
C SER A 90 26.91 11.16 22.08
N GLY A 91 27.76 11.96 22.72
CA GLY A 91 27.68 12.35 24.11
C GLY A 91 26.56 13.34 24.44
N ALA A 92 25.31 12.93 24.27
CA ALA A 92 24.17 13.55 24.93
C ALA A 92 23.49 12.48 25.80
N ILE A 93 23.63 12.61 27.13
CA ILE A 93 22.83 11.83 28.07
C ILE A 93 21.42 12.42 27.98
N ASP A 94 20.57 11.84 27.14
CA ASP A 94 19.14 12.10 27.17
C ASP A 94 18.42 10.77 27.42
N THR A 95 17.69 10.73 28.53
CA THR A 95 16.94 9.55 28.96
C THR A 95 15.90 9.16 27.90
N PRO A 96 15.63 7.86 27.70
CA PRO A 96 14.76 7.36 26.63
C PRO A 96 13.29 7.52 27.03
N ASN A 97 12.83 8.76 27.03
CA ASN A 97 11.41 9.06 27.16
C ASN A 97 10.98 9.73 25.84
N PRO A 98 10.72 8.97 24.76
CA PRO A 98 10.28 9.52 23.48
C PRO A 98 8.78 9.88 23.56
N CYS A 99 8.43 10.60 24.62
CA CYS A 99 7.11 11.12 24.87
C CYS A 99 6.98 12.38 24.02
N GLN A 100 6.11 12.34 23.03
CA GLN A 100 5.93 13.43 22.08
C GLN A 100 4.50 13.96 22.12
N PRO A 101 4.28 15.27 21.87
CA PRO A 101 2.94 15.80 21.73
C PRO A 101 2.25 15.19 20.51
N PHE A 102 0.93 15.09 20.55
CA PHE A 102 0.15 14.71 19.38
C PHE A 102 -1.15 15.51 19.31
N VAL A 103 -1.64 15.67 18.08
CA VAL A 103 -2.96 16.25 17.78
C VAL A 103 -3.59 15.42 16.66
N ILE A 104 -4.80 14.93 16.91
CA ILE A 104 -5.65 14.26 15.93
C ILE A 104 -6.92 15.11 15.80
N GLU A 105 -7.16 15.62 14.61
CA GLU A 105 -8.43 16.23 14.21
C GLU A 105 -9.26 15.17 13.48
N PHE A 106 -10.43 14.87 14.03
CA PHE A 106 -11.38 13.94 13.42
C PHE A 106 -12.12 14.61 12.25
N GLN A 107 -12.79 13.82 11.42
CA GLN A 107 -13.60 14.35 10.31
C GLN A 107 -14.72 15.31 10.74
N ASP A 108 -15.20 15.20 11.98
CA ASP A 108 -16.18 16.11 12.57
C ASP A 108 -15.55 17.39 13.18
N HIS A 109 -14.27 17.65 12.89
CA HIS A 109 -13.45 18.76 13.41
C HIS A 109 -13.20 18.76 14.91
N SER A 110 -13.71 17.78 15.65
CA SER A 110 -13.31 17.62 17.04
C SER A 110 -11.85 17.17 17.13
N LYS A 111 -11.23 17.41 18.28
CA LYS A 111 -9.79 17.17 18.47
C LYS A 111 -9.52 16.24 19.65
N LEU A 112 -8.60 15.31 19.45
CA LEU A 112 -7.93 14.55 20.49
C LEU A 112 -6.46 14.98 20.54
N GLN A 113 -6.00 15.44 21.69
CA GLN A 113 -4.63 15.93 21.86
C GLN A 113 -4.05 15.50 23.21
N GLY A 114 -2.73 15.51 23.32
CA GLY A 114 -2.01 15.20 24.54
C GLY A 114 -0.58 14.75 24.24
N GLU A 115 -0.04 13.94 25.13
CA GLU A 115 1.26 13.29 24.95
C GLU A 115 1.08 11.81 24.60
N THR A 116 1.99 11.25 23.81
CA THR A 116 1.96 9.85 23.41
C THR A 116 3.36 9.21 23.49
N PHE A 117 3.40 7.92 23.80
CA PHE A 117 4.61 7.10 23.60
C PHE A 117 4.76 6.63 22.15
N GLY A 118 3.94 7.14 21.24
CA GLY A 118 3.98 6.91 19.80
C GLY A 118 2.68 6.32 19.26
N SER A 119 2.75 5.78 18.05
CA SER A 119 1.62 5.15 17.40
C SER A 119 2.05 3.98 16.52
N ARG A 120 1.08 3.14 16.17
CA ARG A 120 1.18 2.10 15.14
C ARG A 120 0.01 2.28 14.19
N VAL A 121 0.22 2.00 12.92
CA VAL A 121 -0.83 2.03 11.91
C VAL A 121 -0.95 0.61 11.38
N ASP A 122 -2.18 0.11 11.26
CA ASP A 122 -2.49 -1.16 10.61
C ASP A 122 -3.47 -0.93 9.45
N SER A 123 -4.11 -1.98 8.91
CA SER A 123 -5.08 -1.85 7.81
C SER A 123 -6.37 -1.11 8.19
N CYS A 124 -6.81 -1.20 9.45
CA CYS A 124 -8.10 -0.65 9.87
C CYS A 124 -7.97 0.74 10.51
N GLY A 125 -6.81 1.08 11.09
CA GLY A 125 -6.63 2.42 11.63
C GLY A 125 -5.32 2.69 12.36
N LEU A 126 -5.37 3.77 13.13
CA LEU A 126 -4.29 4.27 13.98
C LEU A 126 -4.48 3.74 15.41
N HIS A 127 -3.46 3.07 15.91
CA HIS A 127 -3.29 2.74 17.31
C HIS A 127 -2.39 3.78 17.98
N LEU A 128 -2.96 4.57 18.87
CA LEU A 128 -2.30 5.61 19.63
C LEU A 128 -2.10 5.18 21.08
N PHE A 129 -0.91 5.43 21.62
CA PHE A 129 -0.55 5.07 23.00
C PHE A 129 -0.45 6.33 23.87
N LYS A 130 -1.62 6.94 24.12
CA LYS A 130 -1.75 8.21 24.83
C LYS A 130 -1.24 8.07 26.26
N LYS A 131 -0.24 8.85 26.63
CA LYS A 131 0.30 8.89 27.99
C LYS A 131 -0.78 9.36 28.96
N CYS A 132 -0.89 8.67 30.10
CA CYS A 132 -1.79 9.03 31.18
C CYS A 132 -1.07 9.26 32.52
N ALA A 133 0.08 8.62 32.73
CA ALA A 133 0.98 8.85 33.86
C ALA A 133 2.42 8.48 33.46
N ASP A 134 3.35 8.58 34.40
CA ASP A 134 4.74 8.18 34.18
C ASP A 134 4.82 6.70 33.80
N SER A 135 5.39 6.42 32.62
CA SER A 135 5.49 5.07 32.05
C SER A 135 4.15 4.33 31.97
N GLN A 136 3.03 5.05 31.81
CA GLN A 136 1.71 4.45 31.62
C GLN A 136 0.95 5.10 30.48
N TYR A 137 0.27 4.27 29.70
CA TYR A 137 -0.52 4.72 28.55
C TYR A 137 -1.92 4.12 28.53
N ILE A 138 -2.80 4.83 27.84
CA ILE A 138 -4.12 4.39 27.43
C ILE A 138 -4.03 4.09 25.93
N HIS A 139 -4.44 2.87 25.55
CA HIS A 139 -4.52 2.50 24.13
C HIS A 139 -5.81 3.05 23.54
N ILE A 140 -5.67 3.85 22.49
CA ILE A 140 -6.77 4.37 21.69
C ILE A 140 -6.60 3.86 20.26
N PHE A 141 -7.62 3.20 19.72
CA PHE A 141 -7.71 2.87 18.30
C PHE A 141 -8.65 3.85 17.61
N ILE A 142 -8.26 4.33 16.44
CA ILE A 142 -8.99 5.30 15.63
C ILE A 142 -9.03 4.79 14.20
N PRO A 143 -10.20 4.43 13.64
CA PRO A 143 -10.32 3.98 12.26
C PRO A 143 -9.84 5.05 11.27
N HIS A 144 -9.28 4.65 10.13
CA HIS A 144 -8.83 5.61 9.09
C HIS A 144 -9.94 6.59 8.69
N GLY A 145 -11.16 6.08 8.49
CA GLY A 145 -12.32 6.87 8.12
C GLY A 145 -12.72 7.93 9.17
N ALA A 146 -12.25 7.83 10.41
CA ALA A 146 -12.52 8.84 11.44
C ALA A 146 -11.47 9.97 11.47
N ILE A 147 -10.29 9.77 10.88
CA ILE A 147 -9.15 10.72 10.93
C ILE A 147 -9.28 11.75 9.81
N GLY A 148 -9.26 13.04 10.15
CA GLY A 148 -9.15 14.14 9.19
C GLY A 148 -7.70 14.60 9.00
N LYS A 149 -7.05 15.00 10.10
CA LYS A 149 -5.63 15.42 10.13
C LYS A 149 -4.96 14.87 11.38
N GLN A 150 -3.68 14.49 11.26
CA GLN A 150 -2.89 14.02 12.39
C GLN A 150 -1.51 14.69 12.41
N SER A 151 -0.99 14.95 13.62
CA SER A 151 0.36 15.41 13.90
C SER A 151 0.90 14.64 15.10
N LEU A 152 2.11 14.10 14.97
CA LEU A 152 2.85 13.39 16.01
C LEU A 152 4.22 14.06 16.13
N GLY A 153 4.57 14.51 17.32
CA GLY A 153 5.75 15.34 17.55
C GLY A 153 5.52 16.81 17.21
N GLU A 154 6.55 17.61 17.50
CA GLU A 154 6.60 18.99 17.04
C GLU A 154 6.67 19.01 15.50
N PRO A 155 5.93 19.90 14.83
CA PRO A 155 6.04 20.03 13.39
C PRO A 155 7.49 20.28 12.99
N LEU A 156 7.99 19.54 11.99
CA LEU A 156 9.38 19.66 11.52
C LEU A 156 9.77 21.12 11.22
N GLY A 157 8.82 21.90 10.70
CA GLY A 157 9.02 23.33 10.47
C GLY A 157 9.30 24.13 11.74
N ASP A 158 8.63 23.85 12.86
CA ASP A 158 8.90 24.52 14.13
C ASP A 158 10.26 24.12 14.72
N ILE A 159 10.66 22.85 14.57
CA ILE A 159 11.99 22.37 15.00
C ILE A 159 13.09 23.10 14.22
N LEU A 160 12.98 23.18 12.90
CA LEU A 160 13.96 23.86 12.04
C LEU A 160 14.09 25.36 12.33
N VAL A 161 12.99 25.99 12.78
CA VAL A 161 12.98 27.40 13.23
C VAL A 161 13.64 27.56 14.60
N GLN A 162 13.39 26.64 15.53
CA GLN A 162 13.99 26.68 16.86
C GLN A 162 15.51 26.44 16.83
N GLU A 163 15.99 25.61 15.89
CA GLU A 163 17.42 25.34 15.69
C GLU A 163 18.15 26.41 14.87
N ASP A 164 17.52 27.56 14.61
CA ASP A 164 18.03 28.66 13.75
C ASP A 164 18.48 28.19 12.35
N SER A 165 17.98 27.03 11.90
CA SER A 165 18.37 26.42 10.63
C SER A 165 17.56 26.96 9.45
N VAL A 166 16.33 27.43 9.70
CA VAL A 166 15.42 28.01 8.69
C VAL A 166 14.55 29.09 9.35
N SER A 167 14.23 30.19 8.67
CA SER A 167 13.32 31.20 9.22
C SER A 167 11.85 30.74 9.19
N ARG A 168 11.01 31.26 10.09
CA ARG A 168 9.57 30.93 10.12
C ARG A 168 8.86 31.28 8.81
N GLU A 169 9.26 32.38 8.17
CA GLU A 169 8.73 32.79 6.87
C GLU A 169 9.08 31.78 5.76
N GLU A 170 10.31 31.25 5.73
CA GLU A 170 10.71 30.22 4.77
C GLU A 170 9.97 28.90 4.99
N VAL A 171 9.75 28.50 6.24
CA VAL A 171 8.97 27.31 6.59
C VAL A 171 7.49 27.48 6.19
N GLU A 172 6.90 28.64 6.46
CA GLU A 172 5.51 28.94 6.07
C GLU A 172 5.35 28.94 4.55
N ASN A 173 6.26 29.60 3.83
CA ASN A 173 6.28 29.59 2.36
C ASN A 173 6.43 28.17 1.80
N ALA A 174 7.33 27.35 2.37
CA ALA A 174 7.52 25.97 1.94
C ALA A 174 6.30 25.08 2.25
N ALA A 175 5.63 25.29 3.38
CA ALA A 175 4.41 24.59 3.75
C ALA A 175 3.22 25.00 2.87
N GLU A 176 3.11 26.29 2.52
CA GLU A 176 2.14 26.80 1.55
C GLU A 176 2.39 26.22 0.15
N GLU A 177 3.65 26.19 -0.30
CA GLU A 177 4.00 25.56 -1.58
C GLU A 177 3.72 24.05 -1.57
N GLN A 178 4.00 23.36 -0.47
CA GLN A 178 3.70 21.93 -0.29
C GLN A 178 2.19 21.66 -0.29
N THR A 179 1.39 22.51 0.36
CA THR A 179 -0.08 22.38 0.36
C THR A 179 -0.68 22.69 -1.01
N LEU A 180 -0.18 23.72 -1.69
CA LEU A 180 -0.51 24.03 -3.08
C LEU A 180 -0.11 22.91 -4.03
N THR A 181 0.97 22.17 -3.73
CA THR A 181 1.44 21.05 -4.55
C THR A 181 0.69 19.75 -4.28
N ARG A 182 0.34 19.47 -3.01
CA ARG A 182 -0.46 18.28 -2.62
C ARG A 182 -1.87 18.29 -3.22
N GLY A 183 -2.43 19.46 -3.51
CA GLY A 183 -3.74 19.61 -4.17
C GLY A 183 -3.67 19.74 -5.70
N LYS A 184 -2.48 19.84 -6.31
CA LYS A 184 -2.33 20.03 -7.75
C LYS A 184 -2.21 18.68 -8.47
N PRO A 185 -2.95 18.47 -9.57
CA PRO A 185 -2.70 17.37 -10.48
C PRO A 185 -1.23 17.34 -10.92
N LEU A 186 -0.63 16.15 -10.99
CA LEU A 186 0.78 15.94 -11.35
C LEU A 186 1.19 16.70 -12.63
N GLY A 187 0.28 16.84 -13.60
CA GLY A 187 0.51 17.61 -14.82
C GLY A 187 0.84 19.09 -14.58
N ASP A 188 0.14 19.76 -13.68
CA ASP A 188 0.35 21.18 -13.38
C ASP A 188 1.68 21.41 -12.66
N TYR A 189 2.10 20.44 -11.85
CA TYR A 189 3.41 20.44 -11.21
C TYR A 189 4.55 20.32 -12.23
N LEU A 190 4.42 19.40 -13.21
CA LEU A 190 5.42 19.20 -14.25
C LEU A 190 5.59 20.43 -15.17
N VAL A 191 4.54 21.23 -15.36
CA VAL A 191 4.61 22.51 -16.07
C VAL A 191 5.27 23.60 -15.22
N GLY A 192 4.95 23.66 -13.92
CA GLY A 192 5.58 24.59 -12.99
C GLY A 192 7.10 24.41 -12.89
N GLN A 193 7.56 23.16 -12.88
CA GLN A 193 8.99 22.82 -12.87
C GLN A 193 9.68 22.90 -14.24
N LYS A 194 8.97 23.35 -15.28
CA LYS A 194 9.43 23.43 -16.69
C LYS A 194 9.91 22.10 -17.28
N VAL A 195 9.50 20.97 -16.69
CA VAL A 195 9.81 19.62 -17.19
C VAL A 195 9.06 19.35 -18.50
N VAL A 196 7.86 19.93 -18.65
CA VAL A 196 7.08 19.99 -19.89
C VAL A 196 6.46 21.37 -20.07
N ASN A 197 6.28 21.82 -21.31
CA ASN A 197 5.62 23.10 -21.55
C ASN A 197 4.07 22.97 -21.55
N ALA A 198 3.37 24.08 -21.34
CA ALA A 198 1.90 24.10 -21.26
C ALA A 198 1.22 23.55 -22.53
N LYS A 199 1.87 23.64 -23.69
CA LYS A 199 1.39 23.07 -24.95
C LYS A 199 1.49 21.53 -24.95
N GLN A 200 2.62 20.97 -24.49
CA GLN A 200 2.82 19.53 -24.33
C GLN A 200 1.88 18.94 -23.27
N LEU A 201 1.67 19.64 -22.16
CA LEU A 201 0.68 19.22 -21.16
C LEU A 201 -0.74 19.25 -21.73
N ALA A 202 -1.11 20.32 -22.45
CA ALA A 202 -2.43 20.41 -23.08
C ALA A 202 -2.64 19.32 -24.14
N GLU A 203 -1.61 18.97 -24.92
CA GLU A 203 -1.65 17.86 -25.88
C GLU A 203 -1.76 16.49 -25.17
N ALA A 204 -1.06 16.28 -24.05
CA ALA A 204 -1.14 15.06 -23.25
C ALA A 204 -2.50 14.91 -22.55
N LEU A 205 -3.02 15.99 -21.95
CA LEU A 205 -4.36 16.04 -21.34
C LEU A 205 -5.48 15.95 -22.39
N GLN A 206 -5.28 16.49 -23.61
CA GLN A 206 -6.18 16.27 -24.73
C GLN A 206 -6.14 14.81 -25.19
N ARG A 207 -4.98 14.16 -25.28
CA ARG A 207 -4.91 12.71 -25.55
C ARG A 207 -5.61 11.88 -24.47
N GLN A 208 -5.48 12.27 -23.21
CA GLN A 208 -6.14 11.62 -22.08
C GLN A 208 -7.66 11.82 -22.09
N LYS A 209 -8.14 13.06 -22.28
CA LYS A 209 -9.58 13.40 -22.35
C LYS A 209 -10.23 12.99 -23.68
N ALA A 210 -9.45 12.90 -24.76
CA ALA A 210 -9.83 12.32 -26.03
C ALA A 210 -9.42 10.85 -26.12
N MET A 211 -9.45 10.12 -24.99
CA MET A 211 -9.78 8.70 -25.00
C MET A 211 -11.32 8.54 -24.94
N PRO A 212 -12.07 8.73 -26.05
CA PRO A 212 -13.36 8.08 -26.17
C PRO A 212 -13.10 6.56 -26.20
N GLN A 213 -14.13 5.77 -25.91
CA GLN A 213 -14.14 4.30 -25.96
C GLN A 213 -13.64 3.73 -27.31
N MET A 214 -12.34 3.79 -27.58
CA MET A 214 -11.76 3.21 -28.78
C MET A 214 -11.98 1.71 -28.69
N ARG A 215 -12.65 1.16 -29.69
CA ARG A 215 -12.90 -0.28 -29.76
C ARG A 215 -11.56 -0.96 -30.02
N LEU A 216 -11.40 -2.21 -29.57
CA LEU A 216 -10.17 -2.98 -29.75
C LEU A 216 -9.66 -2.93 -31.20
N GLY A 217 -10.56 -3.04 -32.18
CA GLY A 217 -10.23 -2.93 -33.60
C GLY A 217 -9.65 -1.58 -34.01
N GLU A 218 -10.16 -0.48 -33.47
CA GLU A 218 -9.69 0.88 -33.78
C GLU A 218 -8.27 1.09 -33.22
N ILE A 219 -7.99 0.57 -32.02
CA ILE A 219 -6.65 0.60 -31.43
C ILE A 219 -5.66 -0.18 -32.30
N LEU A 220 -6.00 -1.42 -32.67
CA LEU A 220 -5.14 -2.26 -33.51
C LEU A 220 -4.87 -1.66 -34.90
N THR A 221 -5.87 -0.98 -35.47
CA THR A 221 -5.73 -0.30 -36.78
C THR A 221 -4.87 0.95 -36.66
N SER A 222 -5.06 1.74 -35.60
CA SER A 222 -4.27 2.97 -35.35
C SER A 222 -2.78 2.69 -35.14
N GLU A 223 -2.44 1.55 -34.53
CA GLU A 223 -1.07 1.05 -34.34
C GLU A 223 -0.52 0.31 -35.56
N LYS A 224 -1.26 0.29 -36.68
CA LYS A 224 -0.91 -0.42 -37.92
C LYS A 224 -0.65 -1.93 -37.73
N MET A 225 -1.22 -2.53 -36.69
CA MET A 225 -1.12 -3.97 -36.44
C MET A 225 -2.03 -4.76 -37.40
N ILE A 226 -3.15 -4.16 -37.80
CA ILE A 226 -4.07 -4.69 -38.82
C ILE A 226 -4.50 -3.57 -39.77
N SER A 227 -4.92 -3.92 -40.99
CA SER A 227 -5.56 -2.97 -41.92
C SER A 227 -7.06 -2.84 -41.65
N GLU A 228 -7.68 -1.76 -42.13
CA GLU A 228 -9.14 -1.57 -42.06
C GLU A 228 -9.90 -2.74 -42.70
N ALA A 229 -9.40 -3.24 -43.85
CA ALA A 229 -10.00 -4.38 -44.54
C ALA A 229 -9.93 -5.67 -43.70
N GLN A 230 -8.81 -5.92 -43.01
CA GLN A 230 -8.65 -7.07 -42.12
C GLN A 230 -9.55 -6.98 -40.88
N LEU A 231 -9.74 -5.76 -40.35
CA LEU A 231 -10.67 -5.52 -39.26
C LEU A 231 -12.11 -5.77 -39.69
N GLU A 232 -12.51 -5.29 -40.86
CA GLU A 232 -13.87 -5.47 -41.38
C GLU A 232 -14.19 -6.95 -41.61
N GLU A 233 -13.27 -7.70 -42.22
CA GLU A 233 -13.38 -9.15 -42.40
C GLU A 233 -13.55 -9.89 -41.06
N ALA A 234 -12.75 -9.54 -40.05
CA ALA A 234 -12.83 -10.14 -38.72
C ALA A 234 -14.15 -9.79 -38.00
N LEU A 235 -14.70 -8.60 -38.22
CA LEU A 235 -16.01 -8.18 -37.68
C LEU A 235 -17.17 -8.90 -38.36
N GLU A 236 -17.10 -9.16 -39.67
CA GLU A 236 -18.09 -9.99 -40.38
C GLU A 236 -18.08 -11.44 -39.87
N GLU A 237 -16.88 -11.99 -39.66
CA GLU A 237 -16.74 -13.31 -39.05
C GLU A 237 -17.23 -13.34 -37.60
N GLN A 238 -17.06 -12.27 -36.83
CA GLN A 238 -17.61 -12.17 -35.48
C GLN A 238 -19.16 -12.21 -35.48
N LYS A 239 -19.80 -11.59 -36.48
CA LYS A 239 -21.27 -11.62 -36.61
C LYS A 239 -21.80 -13.04 -36.84
N THR A 240 -21.05 -13.88 -37.56
CA THR A 240 -21.39 -15.30 -37.79
C THR A 240 -20.99 -16.19 -36.61
N LYS A 241 -19.85 -15.91 -35.96
CA LYS A 241 -19.35 -16.59 -34.76
C LYS A 241 -19.66 -15.81 -33.48
N ARG A 242 -20.96 -15.59 -33.20
CA ARG A 242 -21.45 -14.71 -32.10
C ARG A 242 -20.86 -14.95 -30.69
N LYS A 243 -20.27 -16.11 -30.41
CA LYS A 243 -19.67 -16.44 -29.11
C LYS A 243 -18.17 -16.16 -29.01
N MET A 244 -17.51 -15.83 -30.12
CA MET A 244 -16.05 -15.68 -30.16
C MET A 244 -15.66 -14.18 -30.08
N PRO A 245 -14.79 -13.79 -29.13
CA PRO A 245 -14.27 -12.44 -29.05
C PRO A 245 -13.47 -12.04 -30.31
N LEU A 246 -13.54 -10.77 -30.71
CA LEU A 246 -12.81 -10.24 -31.88
C LEU A 246 -11.30 -10.52 -31.80
N GLY A 247 -10.71 -10.37 -30.62
CA GLY A 247 -9.28 -10.65 -30.42
C GLY A 247 -8.90 -12.10 -30.72
N GLU A 248 -9.75 -13.06 -30.35
CA GLU A 248 -9.49 -14.48 -30.65
C GLU A 248 -9.61 -14.76 -32.14
N ILE A 249 -10.54 -14.11 -32.84
CA ILE A 249 -10.70 -14.24 -34.29
C ILE A 249 -9.44 -13.74 -34.99
N LEU A 250 -8.95 -12.57 -34.61
CA LEU A 250 -7.72 -11.99 -35.17
C LEU A 250 -6.48 -12.85 -34.90
N VAL A 251 -6.36 -13.44 -33.70
CA VAL A 251 -5.29 -14.38 -33.36
C VAL A 251 -5.41 -15.67 -34.18
N SER A 252 -6.62 -16.22 -34.34
CA SER A 252 -6.84 -17.44 -35.12
C SER A 252 -6.48 -17.28 -36.60
N LYS A 253 -6.63 -16.05 -37.13
CA LYS A 253 -6.20 -15.66 -38.47
C LYS A 253 -4.72 -15.32 -38.59
N LYS A 254 -3.96 -15.41 -37.49
CA LYS A 254 -2.54 -14.99 -37.41
C LYS A 254 -2.28 -13.54 -37.83
N LEU A 255 -3.29 -12.68 -37.69
CA LEU A 255 -3.17 -11.25 -38.01
C LEU A 255 -2.50 -10.47 -36.88
N VAL A 256 -2.72 -10.93 -35.64
CA VAL A 256 -2.15 -10.35 -34.42
C VAL A 256 -1.77 -11.47 -33.46
N SER A 257 -0.76 -11.23 -32.63
CA SER A 257 -0.37 -12.12 -31.55
C SER A 257 -1.17 -11.84 -30.28
N ARG A 258 -1.22 -12.81 -29.35
CA ARG A 258 -1.85 -12.61 -28.03
C ARG A 258 -1.24 -11.44 -27.24
N PRO A 259 0.09 -11.26 -27.20
CA PRO A 259 0.70 -10.09 -26.54
C PRO A 259 0.25 -8.76 -27.15
N GLN A 260 0.11 -8.68 -28.48
CA GLN A 260 -0.39 -7.46 -29.15
C GLN A 260 -1.85 -7.15 -28.79
N ILE A 261 -2.70 -8.16 -28.64
CA ILE A 261 -4.07 -7.99 -28.15
C ILE A 261 -4.07 -7.46 -26.71
N GLN A 262 -3.26 -8.04 -25.84
CA GLN A 262 -3.14 -7.61 -24.45
C GLN A 262 -2.64 -6.16 -24.36
N GLN A 263 -1.61 -5.79 -25.12
CA GLN A 263 -1.08 -4.43 -25.19
C GLN A 263 -2.15 -3.43 -25.64
N ALA A 264 -2.92 -3.77 -26.67
CA ALA A 264 -4.02 -2.93 -27.14
C ALA A 264 -5.14 -2.78 -26.08
N LEU A 265 -5.45 -3.84 -25.33
CA LEU A 265 -6.43 -3.81 -24.24
C LEU A 265 -5.94 -3.02 -23.03
N ALA A 266 -4.68 -3.17 -22.62
CA ALA A 266 -4.07 -2.41 -21.53
C ALA A 266 -4.07 -0.91 -21.87
N LYS A 267 -3.70 -0.56 -23.10
CA LYS A 267 -3.77 0.82 -23.60
C LYS A 267 -5.18 1.39 -23.58
N LYS A 268 -6.19 0.57 -23.90
CA LYS A 268 -7.61 0.96 -23.84
C LYS A 268 -8.03 1.41 -22.44
N VAL A 269 -7.50 0.79 -21.39
CA VAL A 269 -7.83 1.09 -19.99
C VAL A 269 -6.81 2.03 -19.32
N GLY A 270 -5.85 2.57 -20.08
CA GLY A 270 -4.86 3.53 -19.58
C GLY A 270 -3.69 2.93 -18.82
N ILE A 271 -3.43 1.63 -18.94
CA ILE A 271 -2.30 0.95 -18.28
C ILE A 271 -1.02 1.14 -19.13
N PRO A 272 0.08 1.64 -18.55
CA PRO A 272 1.33 1.89 -19.28
C PRO A 272 2.10 0.59 -19.55
N PHE A 273 2.88 0.58 -20.63
CA PHE A 273 3.83 -0.50 -20.97
C PHE A 273 5.25 -0.03 -20.69
N VAL A 274 6.06 -0.86 -20.04
CA VAL A 274 7.40 -0.49 -19.56
C VAL A 274 8.44 -1.59 -19.83
N HIS A 275 9.72 -1.20 -19.85
CA HIS A 275 10.85 -2.12 -19.85
C HIS A 275 11.48 -2.18 -18.46
N ILE A 276 11.44 -3.34 -17.81
CA ILE A 276 11.86 -3.48 -16.40
C ILE A 276 13.34 -3.12 -16.20
N LYS A 277 14.19 -3.42 -17.17
CA LYS A 277 15.63 -3.09 -17.18
C LYS A 277 15.96 -1.60 -17.06
N GLU A 278 15.00 -0.71 -17.34
CA GLU A 278 15.19 0.75 -17.24
C GLU A 278 14.97 1.27 -15.81
N PHE A 279 14.49 0.40 -14.89
CA PHE A 279 14.22 0.74 -13.50
C PHE A 279 15.38 0.30 -12.59
N GLN A 280 15.76 1.18 -11.66
CA GLN A 280 16.62 0.81 -10.53
C GLN A 280 15.73 0.39 -9.35
N ILE A 281 15.57 -0.92 -9.17
CA ILE A 281 14.69 -1.48 -8.14
C ILE A 281 15.48 -1.62 -6.84
N LEU A 282 14.98 -1.02 -5.76
CA LEU A 282 15.63 -1.10 -4.45
C LEU A 282 15.40 -2.49 -3.81
N PRO A 283 16.38 -3.06 -3.08
CA PRO A 283 16.20 -4.34 -2.40
C PRO A 283 14.99 -4.37 -1.45
N ALA A 284 14.71 -3.25 -0.78
CA ALA A 284 13.54 -3.11 0.08
C ALA A 284 12.22 -3.27 -0.70
N THR A 285 12.17 -2.86 -1.97
CA THR A 285 11.01 -2.99 -2.86
C THR A 285 10.78 -4.43 -3.30
N ILE A 286 11.86 -5.15 -3.62
CA ILE A 286 11.82 -6.59 -3.96
C ILE A 286 11.19 -7.40 -2.82
N GLN A 287 11.54 -7.09 -1.57
CA GLN A 287 11.04 -7.78 -0.38
C GLN A 287 9.56 -7.50 -0.05
N LEU A 288 8.93 -6.51 -0.70
CA LEU A 288 7.52 -6.19 -0.46
C LEU A 288 6.59 -7.24 -1.02
N VAL A 289 6.98 -7.90 -2.11
CA VAL A 289 6.19 -8.94 -2.76
C VAL A 289 6.78 -10.29 -2.36
N PRO A 290 6.02 -11.13 -1.64
CA PRO A 290 6.42 -12.50 -1.35
C PRO A 290 6.81 -13.28 -2.61
N GLU A 291 7.88 -14.06 -2.51
CA GLU A 291 8.46 -14.80 -3.63
C GLU A 291 7.47 -15.77 -4.29
N ASP A 292 6.60 -16.42 -3.49
CA ASP A 292 5.53 -17.28 -4.00
C ASP A 292 4.63 -16.53 -5.00
N LEU A 293 4.27 -15.28 -4.71
CA LEU A 293 3.42 -14.49 -5.61
C LEU A 293 4.14 -13.99 -6.84
N VAL A 294 5.44 -13.71 -6.73
CA VAL A 294 6.29 -13.34 -7.86
C VAL A 294 6.28 -14.45 -8.89
N PHE A 295 6.42 -15.71 -8.46
CA PHE A 295 6.41 -16.87 -9.34
C PHE A 295 5.00 -17.26 -9.80
N ASP A 296 4.03 -17.31 -8.89
CA ASP A 296 2.65 -17.73 -9.19
C ASP A 296 1.96 -16.78 -10.20
N HIS A 297 2.16 -15.48 -10.04
CA HIS A 297 1.53 -14.46 -10.90
C HIS A 297 2.46 -13.88 -11.94
N ARG A 298 3.74 -14.29 -11.95
CA ARG A 298 4.80 -13.76 -12.82
C ARG A 298 4.84 -12.24 -12.79
N VAL A 299 5.15 -11.70 -11.62
CA VAL A 299 5.13 -10.25 -11.37
C VAL A 299 6.43 -9.75 -10.75
N VAL A 300 6.76 -8.49 -10.99
CA VAL A 300 7.96 -7.87 -10.41
C VAL A 300 7.61 -6.50 -9.83
N PRO A 301 7.86 -6.23 -8.55
CA PRO A 301 7.67 -4.89 -7.98
C PRO A 301 8.75 -3.95 -8.52
N LEU A 302 8.35 -2.76 -8.99
CA LEU A 302 9.26 -1.79 -9.59
C LEU A 302 9.68 -0.68 -8.62
N TYR A 303 8.70 -0.08 -7.94
CA TYR A 303 8.92 0.94 -6.93
C TYR A 303 7.71 1.05 -6.00
N GLU A 304 7.96 1.55 -4.80
CA GLU A 304 6.94 1.94 -3.84
C GLU A 304 6.90 3.46 -3.69
N PHE A 305 5.70 4.02 -3.63
CA PHE A 305 5.50 5.40 -3.23
C PHE A 305 4.29 5.52 -2.30
N SER A 306 4.53 5.91 -1.05
CA SER A 306 3.50 5.98 0.00
C SER A 306 2.82 4.61 0.22
N ASP A 307 1.53 4.49 -0.03
CA ASP A 307 0.73 3.27 0.08
C ASP A 307 0.57 2.52 -1.25
N LYS A 308 1.26 2.97 -2.30
CA LYS A 308 1.15 2.43 -3.65
C LYS A 308 2.39 1.64 -4.05
N LEU A 309 2.16 0.49 -4.68
CA LEU A 309 3.19 -0.39 -5.21
C LEU A 309 2.99 -0.57 -6.71
N ALA A 310 3.95 -0.09 -7.50
CA ALA A 310 3.96 -0.33 -8.93
C ALA A 310 4.45 -1.75 -9.21
N ILE A 311 3.65 -2.55 -9.91
CA ILE A 311 3.96 -3.95 -10.22
C ILE A 311 3.93 -4.16 -11.73
N ALA A 312 5.04 -4.67 -12.27
CA ALA A 312 5.13 -5.15 -13.65
C ALA A 312 4.48 -6.52 -13.78
N MET A 313 3.59 -6.67 -14.76
CA MET A 313 2.84 -7.90 -15.02
C MET A 313 2.68 -8.13 -16.53
N GLU A 314 2.63 -9.39 -16.95
CA GLU A 314 2.33 -9.74 -18.35
C GLU A 314 0.86 -9.42 -18.69
N ASN A 315 -0.04 -9.73 -17.76
CA ASN A 315 -1.47 -9.47 -17.90
C ASN A 315 -1.99 -8.57 -16.75
N PRO A 316 -1.98 -7.24 -16.93
CA PRO A 316 -2.43 -6.30 -15.90
C PRO A 316 -3.97 -6.22 -15.80
N LEU A 317 -4.71 -7.03 -16.57
CA LEU A 317 -6.16 -7.18 -16.46
C LEU A 317 -6.55 -8.43 -15.64
N ASP A 318 -5.57 -9.15 -15.10
CA ASP A 318 -5.83 -10.24 -14.17
C ASP A 318 -6.20 -9.70 -12.78
N PHE A 319 -7.49 -9.40 -12.61
CA PHE A 319 -8.01 -8.87 -11.35
C PHE A 319 -7.75 -9.81 -10.16
N LYS A 320 -7.67 -11.12 -10.37
CA LYS A 320 -7.40 -12.06 -9.27
C LYS A 320 -5.96 -11.96 -8.80
N ALA A 321 -5.02 -11.85 -9.74
CA ALA A 321 -3.62 -11.61 -9.41
C ALA A 321 -3.45 -10.27 -8.67
N LEU A 322 -4.11 -9.21 -9.15
CA LEU A 322 -4.08 -7.89 -8.51
C LEU A 322 -4.66 -7.90 -7.09
N GLU A 323 -5.81 -8.54 -6.89
CA GLU A 323 -6.43 -8.67 -5.56
C GLU A 323 -5.54 -9.48 -4.61
N ASN A 324 -4.94 -10.57 -5.07
CA ASN A 324 -4.05 -11.39 -4.26
C ASN A 324 -2.77 -10.62 -3.87
N LEU A 325 -2.18 -9.89 -4.82
CA LEU A 325 -1.04 -9.02 -4.57
C LEU A 325 -1.40 -7.90 -3.59
N GLN A 326 -2.54 -7.24 -3.77
CA GLN A 326 -3.04 -6.22 -2.85
C GLN A 326 -3.24 -6.79 -1.43
N PHE A 327 -3.85 -7.96 -1.32
CA PHE A 327 -4.11 -8.63 -0.05
C PHE A 327 -2.82 -9.02 0.67
N ARG A 328 -1.85 -9.61 -0.05
CA ARG A 328 -0.61 -10.12 0.55
C ARG A 328 0.42 -9.03 0.84
N THR A 329 0.42 -7.94 0.07
CA THR A 329 1.35 -6.81 0.25
C THR A 329 0.77 -5.71 1.14
N ASN A 330 -0.56 -5.67 1.31
CA ASN A 330 -1.31 -4.61 1.98
C ASN A 330 -1.05 -3.21 1.36
N LYS A 331 -0.87 -3.16 0.03
CA LYS A 331 -0.61 -1.92 -0.74
C LYS A 331 -1.60 -1.78 -1.89
N TYR A 332 -1.87 -0.54 -2.31
CA TYR A 332 -2.58 -0.30 -3.56
C TYR A 332 -1.68 -0.65 -4.75
N ILE A 333 -2.11 -1.63 -5.54
CA ILE A 333 -1.32 -2.07 -6.70
C ILE A 333 -1.59 -1.15 -7.88
N GLU A 334 -0.52 -0.54 -8.40
CA GLU A 334 -0.54 0.17 -9.68
C GLU A 334 0.07 -0.74 -10.75
N PRO A 335 -0.76 -1.46 -11.54
CA PRO A 335 -0.23 -2.39 -12.52
C PRO A 335 0.37 -1.67 -13.71
N VAL A 336 1.51 -2.17 -14.18
CA VAL A 336 2.13 -1.79 -15.45
C VAL A 336 2.39 -3.04 -16.28
N MET A 337 2.27 -2.92 -17.60
CA MET A 337 2.51 -4.05 -18.50
C MET A 337 3.99 -4.16 -18.85
N ALA A 338 4.53 -5.38 -18.80
CA ALA A 338 5.87 -5.71 -19.30
C ALA A 338 5.83 -7.00 -20.14
N THR A 339 6.87 -7.27 -20.93
CA THR A 339 6.97 -8.54 -21.66
C THR A 339 7.27 -9.69 -20.71
N ALA A 340 6.86 -10.91 -21.09
CA ALA A 340 7.25 -12.12 -20.37
C ALA A 340 8.78 -12.24 -20.25
N GLU A 341 9.51 -11.90 -21.32
CA GLU A 341 10.97 -11.91 -21.34
C GLU A 341 11.59 -10.94 -20.32
N ASP A 342 11.08 -9.71 -20.22
CA ASP A 342 11.57 -8.71 -19.24
C ASP A 342 11.25 -9.16 -17.80
N ILE A 343 10.07 -9.75 -17.57
CA ILE A 343 9.65 -10.27 -16.26
C ILE A 343 10.55 -11.43 -15.84
N ASP A 344 10.77 -12.42 -16.71
CA ASP A 344 11.62 -13.57 -16.40
C ASP A 344 13.04 -13.15 -16.08
N ALA A 345 13.63 -12.30 -16.91
CA ALA A 345 14.98 -11.79 -16.69
C ALA A 345 15.11 -11.10 -15.32
N ALA A 346 14.10 -10.31 -14.92
CA ALA A 346 14.08 -9.64 -13.63
C ALA A 346 13.88 -10.62 -12.46
N ILE A 347 13.01 -11.62 -12.59
CA ILE A 347 12.82 -12.65 -11.56
C ILE A 347 14.14 -13.40 -11.32
N HIS A 348 14.81 -13.81 -12.40
CA HIS A 348 16.12 -14.45 -12.32
C HIS A 348 17.18 -13.56 -11.66
N MET A 349 17.17 -12.26 -11.94
CA MET A 349 18.14 -11.31 -11.40
C MET A 349 17.94 -11.00 -9.92
N TYR A 350 16.70 -10.89 -9.45
CA TYR A 350 16.39 -10.36 -8.11
C TYR A 350 15.97 -11.42 -7.08
N TYR A 351 15.44 -12.56 -7.52
CA TYR A 351 14.89 -13.58 -6.61
C TYR A 351 15.68 -14.90 -6.61
N LYS A 352 16.53 -15.15 -7.61
CA LYS A 352 17.45 -16.29 -7.57
C LYS A 352 18.83 -15.88 -7.04
N THR A 353 18.99 -15.87 -5.73
CA THR A 353 20.30 -15.97 -5.07
C THR A 353 20.14 -16.70 -3.73
N ASP A 354 20.44 -18.02 -3.74
CA ASP A 354 20.83 -18.92 -2.62
C ASP A 354 20.24 -20.34 -2.65
N ALA A 355 19.34 -20.70 -3.58
CA ALA A 355 18.80 -22.07 -3.67
C ALA A 355 19.29 -22.92 -4.87
N GLY A 356 19.96 -22.32 -5.87
CA GLY A 356 20.27 -23.01 -7.14
C GLY A 356 21.67 -23.60 -7.28
N VAL A 357 22.58 -23.41 -6.31
CA VAL A 357 23.97 -23.90 -6.43
C VAL A 357 24.13 -25.34 -5.92
N LEU A 358 23.13 -25.91 -5.25
CA LEU A 358 23.21 -27.29 -4.77
C LEU A 358 22.57 -28.31 -5.73
N ASP A 359 21.49 -27.94 -6.42
CA ASP A 359 20.83 -28.85 -7.38
C ASP A 359 21.65 -29.04 -8.67
N ASP A 360 22.35 -28.00 -9.14
CA ASP A 360 23.20 -28.10 -10.34
C ASP A 360 24.50 -28.91 -10.09
N ILE A 361 24.91 -29.09 -8.82
CA ILE A 361 26.09 -29.92 -8.47
C ILE A 361 25.70 -31.40 -8.33
N GLU A 362 24.47 -31.70 -7.86
CA GLU A 362 23.98 -33.08 -7.77
C GLU A 362 23.71 -33.69 -9.16
N GLU A 363 23.22 -32.92 -10.13
CA GLU A 363 23.04 -33.40 -11.51
C GLU A 363 24.37 -33.61 -12.27
N GLU A 364 25.40 -32.78 -12.05
CA GLU A 364 26.73 -32.97 -12.68
C GLU A 364 27.53 -34.15 -12.07
N GLU A 365 27.38 -34.45 -10.77
CA GLU A 365 28.04 -35.62 -10.16
C GLU A 365 27.39 -36.95 -10.58
N GLU A 366 26.08 -36.99 -10.82
CA GLU A 366 25.37 -38.19 -11.26
C GLU A 366 25.65 -38.52 -12.75
N GLU A 367 25.78 -37.50 -13.61
CA GLU A 367 26.22 -37.68 -15.00
C GLU A 367 27.70 -38.08 -15.12
N ALA A 368 28.58 -37.58 -14.24
CA ALA A 368 29.99 -37.97 -14.20
C ALA A 368 30.21 -39.40 -13.66
N ALA A 369 29.37 -39.85 -12.72
CA ALA A 369 29.39 -41.22 -12.22
C ALA A 369 28.84 -42.24 -13.24
N ALA A 370 27.83 -41.85 -14.03
CA ALA A 370 27.27 -42.69 -15.09
C ALA A 370 28.16 -42.82 -16.34
N ALA A 371 29.18 -41.94 -16.48
CA ALA A 371 30.14 -41.98 -17.59
C ALA A 371 31.42 -42.79 -17.29
N LEU A 372 31.57 -43.34 -16.07
CA LEU A 372 32.74 -44.10 -15.61
C LEU A 372 32.46 -45.59 -15.28
N ASP A 373 31.23 -46.05 -15.45
CA ASP A 373 30.83 -47.47 -15.50
C ASP A 373 30.46 -47.87 -16.95
#